data_AF-A0A822XPT3-F1
#
_entry.id   AF-A0A822XPT3-F1
#
_cell.length_a   1.000
_cell.length_b   1.000
_cell.length_c   1.000
_cell.angle_alpha   90.00
_cell.angle_beta   90.00
_cell.angle_gamma   90.00
#
_symmetry.space_group_name_H-M   'P 1'
#
loop_
_entity.id
_entity.type
_entity.pdbx_description
1 polymer ?
#
loop_
_entity_poly.entity_id
_entity_poly.type
_entity_poly.pdbx_seq_one_letter_code
_entity_poly.pdbx_strand_id
1 'polypeptide(L)'
;MATGEDVVVSSLVQALLDKLCSNLLIDFGLNWGVEDELRDLCKILQLIYQIACVAEEMQMKDTCLKIFLGEIRNVVYRTTYTMDEFIYESHRQCLEDESNLNISRTGLVMETHTPRGGSS
;
A
#
# COMPACT_ATOMS: atom_id res chain seq x y z
N MET A 1 -23.17 -30.82 -10.29
CA MET A 1 -22.07 -31.37 -9.48
C MET A 1 -21.29 -30.19 -8.96
N ALA A 2 -21.42 -29.86 -7.67
CA ALA A 2 -20.58 -28.82 -7.07
C ALA A 2 -19.17 -29.43 -6.94
N THR A 3 -18.23 -28.94 -7.75
CA THR A 3 -16.82 -29.28 -7.56
C THR A 3 -16.45 -28.82 -6.15
N GLY A 4 -16.23 -29.79 -5.26
CA GLY A 4 -15.96 -29.59 -3.84
C GLY A 4 -14.55 -29.08 -3.62
N GLU A 5 -14.22 -27.94 -4.21
CA GLU A 5 -12.94 -27.29 -4.01
C GLU A 5 -13.07 -26.30 -2.86
N ASP A 6 -12.11 -26.37 -1.94
CA ASP A 6 -12.05 -25.45 -0.81
C ASP A 6 -11.63 -24.07 -1.30
N VAL A 7 -12.41 -23.08 -0.92
CA VAL A 7 -12.05 -21.68 -1.12
C VAL A 7 -11.06 -21.32 -0.03
N VAL A 8 -9.82 -21.00 -0.42
CA VAL A 8 -8.77 -20.52 0.49
C VAL A 8 -8.39 -19.09 0.10
N VAL A 9 -8.58 -18.17 1.03
CA VAL A 9 -8.45 -16.71 0.87
C VAL A 9 -7.66 -16.06 2.01
N SER A 10 -7.48 -16.74 3.15
CA SER A 10 -6.66 -16.31 4.28
C SER A 10 -5.24 -15.95 3.85
N SER A 11 -4.65 -16.73 2.94
CA SER A 11 -3.34 -16.44 2.33
C SER A 11 -3.33 -15.14 1.51
N LEU A 12 -4.42 -14.82 0.80
CA LEU A 12 -4.56 -13.58 0.04
C LEU A 12 -4.72 -12.38 1.00
N VAL A 13 -5.52 -12.54 2.06
CA VAL A 13 -5.68 -11.51 3.10
C VAL A 13 -4.34 -11.26 3.81
N GLN A 14 -3.58 -12.31 4.11
CA GLN A 14 -2.25 -12.20 4.70
C GLN A 14 -1.29 -11.44 3.77
N ALA A 15 -1.27 -11.76 2.48
CA ALA A 15 -0.42 -11.05 1.53
C ALA A 15 -0.76 -9.55 1.45
N LEU A 16 -2.04 -9.20 1.54
CA LEU A 16 -2.46 -7.80 1.58
C LEU A 16 -2.07 -7.13 2.92
N LEU A 17 -2.18 -7.84 4.04
CA LEU A 17 -1.70 -7.37 5.35
C LEU A 17 -0.20 -7.07 5.33
N ASP A 18 0.61 -7.97 4.76
CA ASP A 18 2.06 -7.81 4.70
C ASP A 18 2.46 -6.58 3.88
N LYS A 19 1.71 -6.27 2.81
CA LYS A 19 1.88 -5.03 2.04
C LYS A 19 1.46 -3.79 2.83
N LEU A 20 0.26 -3.83 3.42
CA LEU A 20 -0.35 -2.73 4.18
C LEU A 20 0.47 -2.30 5.38
N CYS A 21 0.93 -3.28 6.16
CA CYS A 21 1.63 -3.04 7.40
C CYS A 21 3.16 -3.08 7.19
N SER A 22 3.63 -2.91 5.95
CA SER A 22 5.04 -2.74 5.65
C SER A 22 5.53 -1.38 6.16
N ASN A 23 6.76 -1.34 6.68
CA ASN A 23 7.35 -0.10 7.21
C ASN A 23 7.31 1.04 6.19
N LEU A 24 7.54 0.71 4.91
CA LEU A 24 7.47 1.64 3.79
C LEU A 24 6.13 2.39 3.74
N LEU A 25 5.01 1.64 3.83
CA LEU A 25 3.68 2.23 3.71
C LEU A 25 3.30 3.05 4.96
N ILE A 26 3.79 2.65 6.13
CA ILE A 26 3.60 3.38 7.39
C ILE A 26 4.35 4.72 7.34
N ASP A 27 5.61 4.70 6.91
CA ASP A 27 6.44 5.92 6.76
C ASP A 27 5.83 6.88 5.71
N PHE A 28 5.28 6.34 4.61
CA PHE A 28 4.54 7.14 3.64
C PHE A 28 3.23 7.71 4.23
N GLY A 29 2.50 6.91 4.99
CA GLY A 29 1.27 7.33 5.66
C GLY A 29 1.51 8.51 6.60
N LEU A 30 2.61 8.49 7.33
CA LEU A 30 3.07 9.60 8.16
C LEU A 30 3.30 10.87 7.33
N ASN A 31 3.99 10.77 6.19
CA ASN A 31 4.33 11.92 5.35
C ASN A 31 3.10 12.57 4.69
N TRP A 32 2.06 11.77 4.42
CA TRP A 32 0.80 12.24 3.82
C TRP A 32 -0.32 12.51 4.83
N GLY A 33 -0.09 12.24 6.12
CA GLY A 33 -1.09 12.43 7.18
C GLY A 33 -2.24 11.42 7.16
N VAL A 34 -2.01 10.20 6.66
CA VAL A 34 -3.00 9.10 6.59
C VAL A 34 -2.59 7.86 7.40
N GLU A 35 -1.65 8.02 8.35
CA GLU A 35 -1.13 6.91 9.17
C GLU A 35 -2.26 6.22 9.97
N ASP A 36 -3.16 6.99 10.56
CA ASP A 36 -4.24 6.46 11.41
C ASP A 36 -5.21 5.62 10.57
N GLU A 37 -5.57 6.07 9.37
CA GLU A 37 -6.42 5.34 8.43
C GLU A 37 -5.77 4.03 7.98
N LEU A 38 -4.46 4.04 7.67
CA LEU A 38 -3.73 2.82 7.31
C LEU A 38 -3.65 1.84 8.49
N ARG A 39 -3.43 2.36 9.70
CA ARG A 39 -3.37 1.56 10.93
C ARG A 39 -4.72 0.92 11.24
N ASP A 40 -5.82 1.65 11.08
CA ASP A 40 -7.17 1.13 11.27
C ASP A 40 -7.53 0.10 10.20
N LEU A 41 -7.13 0.32 8.95
CA LEU A 41 -7.29 -0.65 7.89
C LEU A 41 -6.48 -1.94 8.18
N CYS A 42 -5.25 -1.85 8.67
CA CYS A 42 -4.47 -3.01 9.14
C CYS A 42 -5.23 -3.80 10.22
N LYS A 43 -5.80 -3.13 11.23
CA LYS A 43 -6.58 -3.80 12.29
C LYS A 43 -7.84 -4.51 11.76
N ILE A 44 -8.58 -3.85 10.87
CA ILE A 44 -9.79 -4.43 10.25
C ILE A 44 -9.39 -5.65 9.41
N LEU A 45 -8.30 -5.56 8.65
CA LEU A 45 -7.87 -6.67 7.81
C LEU A 45 -7.33 -7.85 8.62
N GLN A 46 -6.72 -7.61 9.79
CA GLN A 46 -6.38 -8.67 10.76
C GLN A 46 -7.62 -9.40 11.26
N LEU A 47 -8.72 -8.68 11.53
CA LEU A 47 -9.99 -9.31 11.89
C LEU A 47 -10.54 -10.14 10.72
N ILE A 48 -10.50 -9.62 9.50
CA ILE A 48 -10.93 -10.36 8.30
C ILE A 48 -10.12 -11.64 8.11
N TYR A 49 -8.80 -11.59 8.34
CA TYR A 49 -7.94 -12.77 8.28
C TYR A 49 -8.41 -13.87 9.25
N GLN A 50 -8.69 -13.50 10.51
CA GLN A 50 -9.20 -14.47 11.51
C GLN A 50 -10.55 -15.06 11.10
N ILE A 51 -11.47 -14.22 10.59
CA ILE A 51 -12.78 -14.68 10.12
C ILE A 51 -12.61 -15.62 8.90
N ALA A 52 -11.70 -15.29 7.97
CA ALA A 52 -11.41 -16.12 6.81
C ALA A 52 -10.90 -17.51 7.23
N CYS A 53 -9.94 -17.60 8.15
CA CYS A 53 -9.44 -18.88 8.66
C CYS A 53 -10.56 -19.75 9.26
N VAL A 54 -11.41 -19.17 10.11
CA VAL A 54 -12.54 -19.90 10.72
C VAL A 54 -13.55 -20.34 9.66
N ALA A 55 -13.88 -19.46 8.72
CA ALA A 55 -14.81 -19.76 7.66
C ALA A 55 -14.27 -20.86 6.71
N GLU A 56 -12.97 -20.86 6.42
CA GLU A 56 -12.30 -21.88 5.61
C GLU A 56 -12.39 -23.27 6.23
N GLU A 57 -12.19 -23.40 7.54
CA GLU A 57 -12.32 -24.67 8.26
C GLU A 57 -13.75 -25.20 8.26
N MET A 58 -14.74 -24.30 8.26
CA MET A 58 -16.16 -24.64 8.40
C MET A 58 -16.90 -24.71 7.05
N GLN A 59 -16.29 -24.30 5.94
CA GLN A 59 -16.94 -24.13 4.63
C GLN A 59 -17.56 -25.41 4.04
N MET A 60 -17.07 -26.58 4.45
CA MET A 60 -17.61 -27.86 4.02
C MET A 60 -19.00 -28.14 4.61
N LYS A 61 -19.33 -27.49 5.72
CA LYS A 61 -20.59 -27.68 6.46
C LYS A 61 -21.62 -26.62 6.10
N ASP A 62 -21.20 -25.49 5.54
CA ASP A 62 -22.07 -24.36 5.22
C ASP A 62 -21.69 -23.71 3.89
N THR A 63 -22.61 -23.77 2.93
CA THR A 63 -22.44 -23.17 1.60
C THR A 63 -22.43 -21.63 1.66
N CYS A 64 -23.07 -21.02 2.67
CA CYS A 64 -23.00 -19.57 2.88
C CYS A 64 -21.58 -19.11 3.19
N LEU A 65 -20.77 -19.91 3.89
CA LEU A 65 -19.37 -19.60 4.13
C LEU A 65 -18.55 -19.62 2.84
N LYS A 66 -18.84 -20.52 1.88
CA LYS A 66 -18.19 -20.50 0.56
C LYS A 66 -18.49 -19.21 -0.21
N ILE A 67 -19.73 -18.73 -0.15
CA ILE A 67 -20.12 -17.46 -0.77
C ILE A 67 -19.40 -16.30 -0.08
N PHE A 68 -19.42 -16.28 1.25
CA PHE A 68 -18.76 -15.24 2.05
C PHE A 68 -17.24 -15.17 1.80
N LEU A 69 -16.55 -16.31 1.77
CA LEU A 69 -15.13 -16.39 1.40
C LEU A 69 -14.90 -15.89 -0.03
N GLY A 70 -15.81 -16.19 -0.96
CA GLY A 70 -15.79 -15.65 -2.32
C GLY A 70 -15.86 -14.13 -2.36
N GLU A 71 -16.68 -13.51 -1.52
CA GLU A 71 -16.77 -12.05 -1.41
C GLU A 71 -15.50 -11.44 -0.82
N ILE A 72 -14.94 -12.04 0.23
CA ILE A 72 -13.64 -11.63 0.78
C ILE A 72 -12.57 -11.63 -0.32
N ARG A 73 -12.49 -12.71 -1.11
CA ARG A 73 -11.54 -12.80 -2.23
C ARG A 73 -11.68 -11.65 -3.22
N ASN A 74 -12.92 -11.35 -3.63
CA ASN A 74 -13.20 -10.29 -4.59
C ASN A 74 -12.75 -8.93 -4.06
N VAL A 75 -13.02 -8.64 -2.78
CA VAL A 75 -12.59 -7.41 -2.12
C VAL A 75 -11.07 -7.34 -2.04
N VAL A 76 -10.40 -8.41 -1.60
CA VAL A 76 -8.93 -8.46 -1.49
C VAL A 76 -8.26 -8.20 -2.83
N TYR A 77 -8.77 -8.77 -3.93
CA TYR A 77 -8.22 -8.48 -5.26
C TYR A 77 -8.33 -7.01 -5.64
N ARG A 78 -9.49 -6.40 -5.42
CA ARG A 78 -9.70 -4.97 -5.71
C ARG A 78 -8.81 -4.09 -4.85
N THR A 79 -8.73 -4.37 -3.56
CA THR A 79 -7.90 -3.61 -2.62
C THR A 79 -6.41 -3.78 -2.92
N THR A 80 -5.97 -4.98 -3.29
CA THR A 80 -4.56 -5.21 -3.68
C THR A 80 -4.19 -4.37 -4.90
N TYR A 81 -5.07 -4.31 -5.91
CA TYR A 81 -4.86 -3.47 -7.09
C TYR A 81 -4.75 -1.98 -6.73
N THR A 82 -5.70 -1.47 -5.94
CA THR A 82 -5.66 -0.07 -5.47
C THR A 82 -4.41 0.22 -4.63
N MET A 83 -3.96 -0.75 -3.83
CA MET A 83 -2.76 -0.58 -3.03
C MET A 83 -1.49 -0.52 -3.87
N ASP A 84 -1.39 -1.37 -4.89
CA ASP A 84 -0.25 -1.34 -5.81
C ASP A 84 -0.18 -0.01 -6.59
N GLU A 85 -1.33 0.55 -6.97
CA GLU A 85 -1.42 1.90 -7.56
C GLU A 85 -0.99 2.99 -6.58
N PHE A 86 -1.44 2.92 -5.33
CA PHE A 86 -1.04 3.87 -4.28
C PHE A 86 0.48 3.84 -4.01
N ILE A 87 1.07 2.65 -3.91
CA ILE A 87 2.53 2.48 -3.74
C ILE A 87 3.29 3.05 -4.94
N TYR A 88 2.79 2.83 -6.15
CA TYR A 88 3.41 3.39 -7.34
C TYR A 88 3.41 4.92 -7.33
N GLU A 89 2.27 5.54 -6.98
CA GLU A 89 2.18 7.00 -6.88
C GLU A 89 3.03 7.57 -5.74
N SER A 90 3.12 6.88 -4.60
CA SER A 90 3.96 7.32 -3.50
C SER A 90 5.44 7.30 -3.87
N HIS A 91 5.89 6.26 -4.58
CA HIS A 91 7.25 6.19 -5.13
C HIS A 91 7.51 7.30 -6.15
N ARG A 92 6.55 7.58 -7.03
CA ARG A 92 6.69 8.64 -8.04
C ARG A 92 6.88 10.01 -7.40
N GLN A 93 6.07 10.37 -6.39
CA GLN A 93 6.21 11.65 -5.70
C GLN A 93 7.53 11.76 -4.94
N CYS A 94 7.98 10.70 -4.27
CA CYS A 94 9.27 10.69 -3.58
C CYS A 94 10.44 10.99 -4.55
N LEU A 95 10.42 10.41 -5.75
CA LEU A 95 11.43 10.68 -6.78
C LEU A 95 11.34 12.11 -7.34
N GLU A 96 10.13 12.65 -7.50
CA GLU A 96 9.91 14.03 -7.94
C GLU A 96 10.45 15.04 -6.90
N ASP A 97 10.19 14.82 -5.61
CA ASP A 97 10.68 15.66 -4.51
C ASP A 97 12.22 15.65 -4.41
N GLU A 98 12.85 14.47 -4.49
CA GLU A 98 14.31 14.32 -4.53
C GLU A 98 14.92 15.06 -5.74
N SER A 99 14.26 15.01 -6.90
CA SER A 99 14.73 15.71 -8.10
C SER A 99 14.67 17.23 -7.96
N ASN A 100 13.59 17.76 -7.36
CA ASN A 100 13.39 19.19 -7.14
C ASN A 100 14.39 19.77 -6.13
N LEU A 101 14.75 19.00 -5.11
CA LEU A 101 15.82 19.32 -4.16
C LEU A 101 17.19 19.42 -4.85
N ASN A 102 17.48 18.54 -5.81
CA ASN A 102 18.74 18.54 -6.53
C ASN A 102 18.89 19.72 -7.51
N ILE A 103 17.79 20.13 -8.16
CA ILE A 103 17.75 21.32 -9.06
C ILE A 103 17.96 22.60 -8.25
N SER A 104 17.33 22.72 -7.08
CA SER A 104 17.50 23.88 -6.18
C SER A 104 18.94 23.99 -5.64
N ARG A 105 19.58 22.85 -5.35
CA ARG A 105 20.97 22.80 -4.87
C ARG A 105 21.99 23.17 -5.95
N THR A 106 21.72 22.85 -7.22
CA THR A 106 22.61 23.17 -8.35
C THR A 106 22.43 24.61 -8.83
N GLY A 107 21.25 25.22 -8.69
CA GLY A 107 21.01 26.64 -8.98
C GLY A 107 21.74 27.62 -8.03
N LEU A 108 21.95 27.23 -6.76
CA LEU A 108 22.63 28.07 -5.77
C LEU A 108 24.17 28.17 -5.98
N VAL A 109 24.76 27.29 -6.80
CA VAL A 109 26.23 27.21 -6.99
C VAL A 109 26.73 28.07 -8.16
N MET A 110 25.84 28.63 -9.00
CA MET A 110 26.25 29.46 -10.15
C MET A 110 26.28 30.97 -9.89
N GLU A 111 25.97 31.45 -8.67
CA GLU A 111 25.90 32.88 -8.37
C GLU A 111 27.03 33.38 -7.44
N THR A 112 28.29 33.07 -7.76
CA THR A 112 29.41 33.85 -7.21
C THR A 112 30.50 34.09 -8.26
N HIS A 113 30.77 35.37 -8.50
CA HIS A 113 31.88 35.98 -9.24
C HIS A 113 31.72 36.22 -10.74
N THR A 114 31.03 37.32 -11.05
CA THR A 114 31.61 38.32 -11.95
C THR A 114 32.06 39.54 -11.14
N PRO A 115 33.31 40.01 -11.32
CA PRO A 115 33.56 41.44 -11.29
C PRO A 115 33.91 41.94 -12.68
N ARG A 116 33.01 42.80 -13.13
CA ARG A 116 33.09 43.78 -14.21
C ARG A 116 34.31 44.68 -13.99
N GLY A 117 34.94 45.08 -15.10
CA GLY A 117 36.24 45.74 -15.13
C GLY A 117 36.29 47.21 -14.67
N GLY A 118 37.44 47.82 -14.96
CA GLY A 118 37.74 49.25 -14.78
C GLY A 118 38.98 49.43 -13.91
N SER A 119 40.18 49.51 -14.51
CA SER A 119 40.84 50.77 -14.92
C SER A 119 41.40 51.56 -13.75
N SER A 120 42.74 51.57 -13.63
CA SER A 120 43.59 52.76 -13.73
C SER A 120 45.06 52.38 -13.65
#